data_AF-A0AAJ1E2F1-F1
#
_entry.id   AF-A0AAJ1E2F1-F1
#
_cell.length_a   1.000
_cell.length_b   1.000
_cell.length_c   1.000
_cell.angle_alpha   90.00
_cell.angle_beta   90.00
_cell.angle_gamma   90.00
#
_symmetry.space_group_name_H-M   'P 1'
#
loop_
_entity.id
_entity.type
_entity.pdbx_description
1 polymer ?
#
loop_
_entity_poly.entity_id
_entity_poly.type
_entity_poly.pdbx_seq_one_letter_code
_entity_poly.pdbx_strand_id
1 'polypeptide(L)'
;MGWFYSQPTQAGLLQQLLAPDSTFSRDREVIAHSLVGNELWTVVRLILKIKGIIKDNAIGDTYTFIRLDLIDQYGGNWGHKPLSEETGPLYYGCPLSFLEMAPDGVNKDWRNKLREAHQA
;
A
#
# COMPACT_ATOMS: atom_id res chain seq x y z
N MET A 1 15.97 -10.04 -2.15
CA MET A 1 15.39 -10.43 -0.84
C MET A 1 14.31 -9.40 -0.48
N GLY A 2 13.10 -9.81 -0.10
CA GLY A 2 11.97 -8.87 0.13
C GLY A 2 10.57 -9.49 0.07
N TRP A 3 10.45 -10.79 -0.18
CA TRP A 3 9.20 -11.53 -0.06
C TRP A 3 9.01 -12.03 1.37
N PHE A 4 7.77 -11.99 1.85
CA PHE A 4 7.35 -12.54 3.14
C PHE A 4 6.23 -13.55 2.90
N TYR A 5 6.53 -14.83 3.10
CA TYR A 5 5.58 -15.93 3.00
C TYR A 5 5.11 -16.30 4.41
N SER A 6 3.80 -16.24 4.65
CA SER A 6 3.26 -16.44 6.00
C SER A 6 1.92 -17.17 6.05
N GLN A 7 1.24 -17.35 4.91
CA GLN A 7 -0.15 -17.81 4.90
C GLN A 7 -0.34 -19.04 4.02
N PRO A 8 -1.15 -20.03 4.44
CA PRO A 8 -1.42 -21.21 3.62
C PRO A 8 -2.38 -20.92 2.46
N THR A 9 -3.13 -19.82 2.52
CA THR A 9 -4.11 -19.43 1.50
C THR A 9 -3.95 -17.97 1.10
N GLN A 10 -4.28 -17.67 -0.17
CA GLN A 10 -4.30 -16.29 -0.67
C GLN A 10 -5.26 -15.42 0.13
N ALA A 11 -6.45 -15.95 0.45
CA ALA A 11 -7.44 -15.24 1.26
C ALA A 11 -6.91 -14.90 2.66
N GLY A 12 -6.18 -15.82 3.31
CA GLY A 12 -5.54 -15.56 4.60
C GLY A 12 -4.47 -14.47 4.51
N LEU A 13 -3.69 -14.45 3.43
CA LEU A 13 -2.75 -13.37 3.15
C LEU A 13 -3.47 -12.04 2.97
N LEU A 14 -4.51 -11.97 2.13
CA LEU A 14 -5.29 -10.75 1.93
C LEU A 14 -5.89 -10.25 3.25
N GLN A 15 -6.47 -11.14 4.07
CA GLN A 15 -6.99 -10.77 5.38
C GLN A 15 -5.90 -10.18 6.28
N GLN A 16 -4.70 -10.78 6.31
CA GLN A 16 -3.56 -10.27 7.08
C GLN A 16 -3.14 -8.87 6.60
N LEU A 17 -3.08 -8.63 5.29
CA LEU A 17 -2.62 -7.37 4.72
C LEU A 17 -3.65 -6.25 4.84
N LEU A 18 -4.94 -6.58 4.79
CA LEU A 18 -6.04 -5.65 4.91
C LEU A 18 -6.44 -5.37 6.36
N ALA A 19 -5.99 -6.19 7.30
CA ALA A 19 -6.24 -5.98 8.72
C ALA A 19 -5.63 -4.65 9.19
N PRO A 20 -6.37 -3.89 10.04
CA PRO A 20 -5.80 -2.73 10.71
C PRO A 20 -4.71 -3.19 11.70
N ASP A 21 -3.71 -2.34 11.89
CA ASP A 21 -2.66 -2.55 12.90
C ASP A 21 -2.43 -1.30 13.72
N SER A 22 -2.13 -1.48 15.00
CA SER A 22 -1.76 -0.41 15.92
C SER A 22 -0.39 -0.71 16.48
N THR A 23 0.52 0.25 16.33
CA THR A 23 1.82 0.24 16.98
C THR A 23 1.91 1.38 17.99
N PHE A 24 3.02 1.46 18.72
CA PHE A 24 3.32 2.59 19.59
C PHE A 24 3.42 3.92 18.81
N SER A 25 3.87 3.87 17.55
CA SER A 25 4.16 5.06 16.75
C SER A 25 3.00 5.50 15.86
N ARG A 26 2.11 4.59 15.47
CA ARG A 26 1.01 4.86 14.54
C ARG A 26 -0.13 3.86 14.66
N ASP A 27 -1.33 4.28 14.28
CA ASP A 27 -2.36 3.36 13.80
C ASP A 27 -2.32 3.30 12.28
N ARG A 28 -2.66 2.14 11.72
CA ARG A 28 -2.80 1.92 10.28
C ARG A 28 -4.15 1.28 9.98
N GLU A 29 -4.80 1.84 8.98
CA GLU A 29 -6.02 1.30 8.39
C GLU A 29 -5.91 1.26 6.87
N VAL A 30 -6.61 0.32 6.25
CA VAL A 30 -6.81 0.28 4.80
C VAL A 30 -8.19 0.83 4.49
N ILE A 31 -8.24 1.97 3.81
CA ILE A 31 -9.52 2.65 3.51
C ILE A 31 -10.09 2.27 2.14
N ALA A 32 -9.26 1.75 1.24
CA ALA A 32 -9.66 1.18 -0.04
C ALA A 32 -8.65 0.14 -0.51
N HIS A 33 -9.09 -0.86 -1.26
CA HIS A 33 -8.21 -1.87 -1.85
C HIS A 33 -8.73 -2.39 -3.18
N SER A 34 -7.83 -2.89 -4.02
CA SER A 34 -8.15 -3.54 -5.29
C SER A 34 -7.10 -4.60 -5.59
N LEU A 35 -7.55 -5.78 -6.00
CA LEU A 35 -6.66 -6.87 -6.42
C LEU A 35 -6.76 -7.00 -7.94
N VAL A 36 -5.65 -6.72 -8.63
CA VAL A 36 -5.54 -6.82 -10.09
C VAL A 36 -4.52 -7.90 -10.42
N GLY A 37 -4.99 -9.10 -10.76
CA GLY A 37 -4.13 -10.27 -10.88
C GLY A 37 -3.41 -10.57 -9.55
N ASN A 38 -2.09 -10.42 -9.55
CA ASN A 38 -1.22 -10.61 -8.38
C ASN A 38 -0.78 -9.29 -7.72
N GLU A 39 -1.41 -8.17 -8.09
CA GLU A 39 -1.11 -6.84 -7.55
C GLU A 39 -2.20 -6.43 -6.57
N LEU A 40 -1.89 -6.45 -5.27
CA LEU A 40 -2.76 -5.88 -4.26
C LEU A 40 -2.44 -4.39 -4.09
N TRP A 41 -3.32 -3.55 -4.60
CA TRP A 41 -3.30 -2.11 -4.40
C TRP A 41 -4.11 -1.74 -3.16
N THR A 42 -3.52 -0.95 -2.27
CA THR A 42 -4.20 -0.46 -1.06
C THR A 42 -4.01 1.04 -0.89
N VAL A 43 -5.06 1.72 -0.44
CA VAL A 43 -4.97 3.06 0.13
C VAL A 43 -4.85 2.89 1.64
N VAL A 44 -3.70 3.29 2.16
CA VAL A 44 -3.35 3.15 3.57
C VAL A 44 -3.46 4.51 4.21
N ARG A 45 -4.24 4.62 5.30
CA ARG A 45 -4.20 5.79 6.19
C ARG A 45 -3.45 5.44 7.45
N LEU A 46 -2.51 6.31 7.83
CA LEU A 46 -1.84 6.29 9.11
C LEU A 46 -2.38 7.39 10.00
N ILE A 47 -2.51 7.11 11.29
CA ILE A 47 -2.75 8.11 12.34
C ILE A 47 -1.51 8.12 13.23
N LEU A 48 -0.79 9.23 13.27
CA LEU A 48 0.54 9.30 13.89
C LEU A 48 0.43 9.61 15.39
N LYS A 49 1.02 8.77 16.23
CA LYS A 49 0.95 8.90 17.70
C LYS A 49 2.14 9.65 18.30
N ILE A 50 3.17 9.90 17.50
CA ILE A 50 4.40 10.58 17.92
C ILE A 50 4.72 11.66 16.89
N LYS A 51 5.24 12.79 17.39
CA LYS A 51 5.69 13.92 16.58
C LYS A 51 6.92 13.55 15.74
N GLY A 52 7.00 14.04 14.51
CA GLY A 52 8.20 13.99 13.67
C GLY A 52 8.59 12.61 13.14
N ILE A 53 7.67 11.66 13.08
CA ILE A 53 7.89 10.35 12.44
C ILE A 53 7.89 10.50 10.92
N ILE A 54 6.96 11.29 10.39
CA ILE A 54 6.82 11.56 8.96
C ILE A 54 6.87 13.06 8.78
N LYS A 55 7.91 13.56 8.09
CA LYS A 55 8.14 14.99 7.91
C LYS A 55 8.15 15.69 9.30
N ASP A 56 7.44 16.80 9.46
CA ASP A 56 7.27 17.51 10.74
C ASP A 56 5.84 17.37 11.30
N ASN A 57 5.30 16.14 11.29
CA ASN A 57 3.93 15.86 11.75
C ASN A 57 3.75 16.17 13.25
N ALA A 58 2.56 16.63 13.63
CA ALA A 58 2.07 16.65 15.00
C ALA A 58 1.48 15.28 15.40
N ILE A 59 1.22 15.10 16.71
CA ILE A 59 0.48 13.94 17.21
C ILE A 59 -0.98 14.06 16.76
N GLY A 60 -1.54 12.98 16.22
CA GLY A 60 -2.88 12.92 15.68
C GLY A 60 -2.96 13.19 14.17
N ASP A 61 -1.88 13.69 13.55
CA ASP A 61 -1.84 13.92 12.11
C ASP A 61 -2.03 12.62 11.33
N THR A 62 -2.73 12.74 10.21
CA THR A 62 -2.98 11.62 9.31
C THR A 62 -2.08 11.66 8.09
N TYR A 63 -1.68 10.50 7.61
CA TYR A 63 -0.90 10.36 6.38
C TYR A 63 -1.50 9.26 5.51
N THR A 64 -1.98 9.61 4.32
CA THR A 64 -2.71 8.69 3.43
C THR A 64 -2.00 8.53 2.08
N PHE A 65 -1.56 7.30 1.79
CA PHE A 65 -0.72 6.97 0.64
C PHE A 65 -1.14 5.66 -0.02
N ILE A 66 -0.64 5.42 -1.24
CA ILE A 66 -0.88 4.17 -1.98
C ILE A 66 0.27 3.20 -1.70
N ARG A 67 -0.09 1.94 -1.45
CA ARG A 67 0.86 0.83 -1.33
C ARG A 67 0.50 -0.27 -2.33
N LEU A 68 1.52 -0.84 -2.94
CA LEU A 68 1.43 -2.05 -3.73
C LEU A 68 2.06 -3.21 -2.94
N ASP A 69 1.34 -4.31 -2.83
CA ASP A 69 1.86 -5.59 -2.40
C ASP A 69 1.74 -6.57 -3.55
N LEU A 70 2.88 -7.01 -4.11
CA LEU A 70 2.89 -8.12 -5.05
C LEU A 70 2.60 -9.40 -4.28
N ILE A 71 1.70 -10.24 -4.78
CA ILE A 71 1.29 -11.49 -4.17
C ILE A 71 1.82 -12.66 -5.00
N ASP A 72 2.38 -13.67 -4.34
CA ASP A 72 2.84 -14.88 -5.00
C ASP A 72 2.76 -16.09 -4.07
N GLN A 73 2.85 -17.30 -4.64
CA GLN A 73 2.90 -18.55 -3.91
C GLN A 73 4.25 -19.25 -4.11
N TYR A 74 4.90 -19.61 -3.00
CA TYR A 74 6.14 -20.39 -3.03
C TYR A 74 6.14 -21.45 -1.94
N GLY A 75 6.51 -22.68 -2.29
CA GLY A 75 6.59 -23.80 -1.33
C GLY A 75 5.27 -24.10 -0.62
N GLY A 76 4.14 -23.91 -1.31
CA GLY A 76 2.80 -24.09 -0.74
C GLY A 76 2.27 -22.92 0.09
N ASN A 77 3.10 -21.93 0.41
CA ASN A 77 2.70 -20.74 1.17
C ASN A 77 2.53 -19.54 0.26
N TRP A 78 1.50 -18.75 0.54
CA TRP A 78 1.28 -17.43 -0.02
C TRP A 78 2.11 -16.39 0.72
N GLY A 79 2.66 -15.47 -0.04
CA GLY A 79 3.45 -14.38 0.47
C GLY A 79 3.26 -13.10 -0.34
N HIS A 80 3.79 -12.03 0.22
CA HIS A 80 3.77 -10.73 -0.40
C HIS A 80 5.14 -10.08 -0.48
N LYS A 81 5.31 -9.17 -1.42
CA LYS A 81 6.43 -8.24 -1.48
C LYS A 81 5.88 -6.81 -1.51
N PRO A 82 6.05 -6.03 -0.42
CA PRO A 82 5.68 -4.63 -0.43
C PRO A 82 6.57 -3.82 -1.36
N LEU A 83 5.96 -2.92 -2.10
CA LEU A 83 6.62 -1.91 -2.92
C LEU A 83 6.14 -0.53 -2.49
N SER A 84 7.10 0.38 -2.28
CA SER A 84 6.80 1.76 -1.94
C SER A 84 6.53 2.59 -3.19
N GLU A 85 5.70 3.62 -3.03
CA GLU A 85 5.50 4.64 -4.07
C GLU A 85 6.82 5.36 -4.41
N GLU A 86 7.73 5.50 -3.44
CA GLU A 86 9.00 6.24 -3.59
C GLU A 86 9.95 5.63 -4.61
N THR A 87 10.03 4.29 -4.66
CA THR A 87 10.88 3.61 -5.66
C THR A 87 10.22 3.54 -7.04
N GLY A 88 8.97 4.02 -7.15
CA GLY A 88 8.14 3.95 -8.34
C GLY A 88 7.74 2.50 -8.63
N PRO A 89 6.47 2.11 -8.47
CA PRO A 89 6.01 0.87 -9.05
C PRO A 89 6.22 0.95 -10.57
N LEU A 90 6.88 -0.03 -11.18
CA LEU A 90 6.82 -0.26 -12.64
C LEU A 90 5.44 -0.82 -13.07
N TYR A 91 4.44 -0.67 -12.21
CA TYR A 91 3.12 -1.25 -12.30
C TYR A 91 2.07 -0.13 -12.34
N TYR A 92 1.08 -0.30 -13.20
CA TYR A 92 0.05 0.71 -13.50
C TYR A 92 -1.37 0.15 -13.40
N GLY A 93 -1.57 -0.97 -12.68
CA GLY A 93 -2.90 -1.55 -12.43
C GLY A 93 -3.70 -0.82 -11.33
N CYS A 94 -3.16 0.23 -10.74
CA CYS A 94 -3.79 0.93 -9.62
C CYS A 94 -5.03 1.72 -10.07
N PRO A 95 -6.20 1.54 -9.43
CA PRO A 95 -7.38 2.34 -9.77
C PRO A 95 -7.13 3.85 -9.64
N LEU A 96 -7.51 4.63 -10.66
CA LEU A 96 -7.34 6.10 -10.63
C LEU A 96 -8.04 6.78 -9.45
N SER A 97 -9.15 6.20 -8.95
CA SER A 97 -9.85 6.71 -7.77
C SER A 97 -8.97 6.73 -6.51
N PHE A 98 -7.93 5.89 -6.44
CA PHE A 98 -7.02 5.85 -5.29
C PHE A 98 -6.13 7.09 -5.23
N LEU A 99 -5.82 7.72 -6.37
CA LEU A 99 -5.01 8.93 -6.42
C LEU A 99 -5.65 10.08 -5.64
N GLU A 100 -6.98 10.20 -5.73
CA GLU A 100 -7.76 11.23 -5.02
C GLU A 100 -7.90 10.90 -3.52
N MET A 101 -7.92 9.61 -3.15
CA MET A 101 -7.99 9.17 -1.75
C MET A 101 -6.65 9.29 -1.01
N ALA A 102 -5.54 9.33 -1.75
CA ALA A 102 -4.19 9.31 -1.20
C ALA A 102 -3.42 10.59 -1.54
N PRO A 103 -3.71 11.72 -0.88
CA PRO A 103 -3.08 13.00 -1.18
C PRO A 103 -1.58 13.05 -0.85
N ASP A 104 -1.10 12.22 0.07
CA ASP A 104 0.27 12.31 0.60
C ASP A 104 1.31 11.53 -0.21
N GLY A 105 0.97 11.08 -1.43
CA GLY A 105 1.90 10.36 -2.28
C GLY A 105 3.13 11.16 -2.65
N VAL A 106 4.27 10.47 -2.72
CA VAL A 106 5.58 11.11 -2.91
C VAL A 106 6.07 11.10 -4.37
N ASN A 107 5.49 10.27 -5.25
CA ASN A 107 6.00 10.08 -6.61
C ASN A 107 5.04 10.64 -7.67
N LYS A 108 5.21 11.94 -7.96
CA LYS A 108 4.40 12.64 -8.98
C LYS A 108 4.53 12.01 -10.37
N ASP A 109 5.72 11.56 -10.74
CA ASP A 109 5.97 10.98 -12.06
C ASP A 109 5.22 9.67 -12.26
N TRP A 110 5.23 8.78 -11.25
CA TRP A 110 4.45 7.54 -11.29
C TRP A 110 2.95 7.83 -11.40
N ARG A 111 2.44 8.79 -10.62
CA ARG A 111 1.01 9.17 -10.67
C ARG A 111 0.60 9.71 -12.05
N ASN A 112 1.47 10.46 -12.71
CA ASN A 112 1.22 10.95 -14.07
C ASN A 112 1.21 9.80 -15.08
N LYS A 113 2.21 8.91 -15.02
CA LYS A 113 2.26 7.71 -15.88
C LYS A 113 1.08 6.76 -15.65
N LEU A 114 0.60 6.63 -14.42
CA LEU A 114 -0.61 5.87 -14.11
C LEU A 114 -1.83 6.46 -14.83
N ARG A 115 -1.99 7.79 -14.82
CA ARG A 115 -3.08 8.46 -15.57
C ARG A 115 -2.97 8.22 -17.07
N GLU A 116 -1.77 8.31 -17.63
CA GLU A 116 -1.52 8.03 -19.06
C GLU A 116 -1.86 6.58 -19.42
N ALA A 117 -1.42 5.62 -18.60
CA ALA A 117 -1.67 4.19 -18.83
C ALA A 117 -3.16 3.81 -18.83
N HIS A 118 -3.99 4.56 -18.08
CA HIS A 118 -5.45 4.35 -18.06
C HIS A 118 -6.19 5.02 -19.24
N GLN A 119 -5.53 5.87 -20.02
CA GLN A 119 -6.10 6.52 -21.20
C GLN A 119 -5.79 5.77 -22.51
N ALA A 120 -4.87 4.82 -22.48
CA ALA A 120 -4.44 3.99 -23.61
C ALA A 120 -5.32 2.72 -23.73
#